data_AF-A0A533S4F6-F1
#
_entry.id   AF-A0A533S4F6-F1
#
_cell.length_a   1.000
_cell.length_b   1.000
_cell.length_c   1.000
_cell.angle_alpha   90.00
_cell.angle_beta   90.00
_cell.angle_gamma   90.00
#
_symmetry.space_group_name_H-M   'P 1'
#
loop_
_entity.id
_entity.type
_entity.pdbx_description
1 polymer ?
#
loop_
_entity_poly.entity_id
_entity_poly.type
_entity_poly.pdbx_seq_one_letter_code
_entity_poly.pdbx_strand_id
1 'polypeptide(L)'
;MDARALKAGMTPLFLPVPPMFERCLGYRGEGRFVALSWEHFDELCFHDDYLNCGTLDSASWQLFSQHPYVRLHLRPFDFGSGELPARHWLLLDRKTRRFYVGERDAVETFLEAEAYPAGKTEGQHHRGTTITLDEFISMAGNIEELLGQEMFSEELMKKLQEQQAVCSELREWLKRLG
;
A
#
# COMPACT_ATOMS: atom_id res chain seq x y z
N MET A 1 10.04 -11.19 -13.95
CA MET A 1 9.74 -11.67 -12.58
C MET A 1 10.99 -11.45 -11.76
N ASP A 2 10.85 -10.91 -10.55
CA ASP A 2 11.98 -10.72 -9.65
C ASP A 2 12.22 -12.04 -8.90
N ALA A 3 13.43 -12.59 -9.05
CA ALA A 3 13.78 -13.87 -8.47
C ALA A 3 13.78 -13.84 -6.93
N ARG A 4 13.87 -12.66 -6.30
CA ARG A 4 13.91 -12.52 -4.84
C ARG A 4 12.55 -12.78 -4.22
N ALA A 5 11.48 -12.21 -4.77
CA ALA A 5 10.10 -12.48 -4.36
C ALA A 5 9.75 -13.97 -4.52
N LEU A 6 10.16 -14.60 -5.62
CA LEU A 6 9.95 -16.03 -5.85
C LEU A 6 10.71 -16.90 -4.83
N LYS A 7 11.95 -16.55 -4.50
CA LYS A 7 12.74 -17.23 -3.47
C LYS A 7 12.15 -17.08 -2.07
N ALA A 8 11.46 -15.97 -1.80
CA ALA A 8 10.73 -15.73 -0.56
C ALA A 8 9.38 -16.49 -0.49
N GLY A 9 9.08 -17.37 -1.46
CA GLY A 9 7.87 -18.18 -1.47
C GLY A 9 6.63 -17.46 -2.01
N MET A 10 6.78 -16.28 -2.63
CA MET A 10 5.65 -15.53 -3.18
C MET A 10 5.21 -16.09 -4.52
N THR A 11 3.90 -16.13 -4.74
CA THR A 11 3.28 -16.57 -5.99
C THR A 11 3.10 -15.38 -6.94
N PRO A 12 3.67 -15.38 -8.15
CA PRO A 12 3.47 -14.29 -9.10
C PRO A 12 2.04 -14.31 -9.64
N LEU A 13 1.40 -13.15 -9.72
CA LEU A 13 0.14 -13.00 -10.44
C LEU A 13 0.40 -12.58 -11.89
N PHE A 14 -0.23 -13.29 -12.82
CA PHE A 14 -0.21 -12.93 -14.25
C PHE A 14 -1.30 -11.90 -14.58
N LEU A 15 -1.36 -10.86 -13.76
CA LEU A 15 -2.21 -9.70 -13.93
C LEU A 15 -1.35 -8.52 -14.39
N PRO A 16 -1.78 -7.77 -15.42
CA PRO A 16 -1.14 -6.49 -15.71
C PRO A 16 -1.38 -5.53 -14.54
N VAL A 17 -0.34 -4.76 -14.17
CA VAL A 17 -0.47 -3.73 -13.14
C VAL A 17 -0.97 -2.44 -13.81
N PRO A 18 -2.11 -1.87 -13.40
CA PRO A 18 -2.58 -0.59 -13.93
C PRO A 18 -1.52 0.50 -13.75
N PRO A 19 -1.19 1.34 -14.75
CA PRO A 19 -0.16 2.37 -14.61
C PRO A 19 -0.42 3.37 -13.47
N MET A 20 -1.69 3.57 -13.14
CA MET A 20 -2.17 4.49 -12.10
C MET A 20 -2.43 3.81 -10.74
N PHE A 21 -2.12 2.51 -10.58
CA PHE A 21 -2.58 1.70 -9.46
C PHE A 21 -2.26 2.30 -8.08
N GLU A 22 -1.00 2.66 -7.84
CA GLU A 22 -0.57 3.28 -6.58
C GLU A 22 -1.28 4.61 -6.31
N ARG A 23 -1.42 5.44 -7.35
CA ARG A 23 -2.08 6.75 -7.26
C ARG A 23 -3.56 6.61 -6.91
N CYS A 24 -4.27 5.65 -7.51
CA CYS A 24 -5.66 5.36 -7.18
C CYS A 24 -5.81 5.01 -5.70
N LEU A 25 -4.90 4.22 -5.16
CA LEU A 25 -4.94 3.80 -3.76
C LEU A 25 -4.50 4.92 -2.79
N GLY A 26 -4.00 6.04 -3.30
CA GLY A 26 -3.48 7.13 -2.49
C GLY A 26 -2.06 6.88 -1.94
N TYR A 27 -1.36 5.85 -2.39
CA TYR A 27 0.03 5.59 -1.98
C TYR A 27 0.96 6.67 -2.53
N ARG A 28 1.72 7.32 -1.63
CA ARG A 28 2.65 8.43 -1.93
C ARG A 28 4.10 8.11 -1.60
N GLY A 29 4.39 6.87 -1.20
CA GLY A 29 5.74 6.47 -0.81
C GLY A 29 6.67 6.21 -2.00
N GLU A 30 7.96 6.12 -1.68
CA GLU A 30 9.04 5.90 -2.65
C GLU A 30 9.54 4.45 -2.68
N GLY A 31 8.99 3.59 -1.82
CA GLY A 31 9.38 2.19 -1.73
C GLY A 31 9.18 1.45 -3.05
N ARG A 32 10.13 0.59 -3.43
CA ARG A 32 10.02 -0.19 -4.68
C ARG A 32 9.02 -1.32 -4.50
N PHE A 33 9.09 -1.99 -3.36
CA PHE A 33 8.17 -3.05 -2.99
C PHE A 33 7.12 -2.49 -2.04
N VAL A 34 5.85 -2.65 -2.42
CA VAL A 34 4.72 -2.16 -1.63
C VAL A 34 3.73 -3.29 -1.46
N ALA A 35 3.53 -3.73 -0.23
CA ALA A 35 2.51 -4.69 0.14
C ALA A 35 1.22 -3.99 0.52
N LEU A 36 0.09 -4.59 0.15
CA LEU A 36 -1.26 -4.17 0.52
C LEU A 36 -1.91 -5.28 1.34
N SER A 37 -2.54 -4.92 2.45
CA SER A 37 -3.24 -5.85 3.33
C SER A 37 -4.52 -5.23 3.89
N TRP A 38 -5.54 -6.07 4.10
CA TRP A 38 -6.64 -5.70 4.98
C TRP A 38 -6.22 -6.01 6.41
N GLU A 39 -6.19 -4.96 7.23
CA GLU A 39 -5.92 -5.06 8.65
C GLU A 39 -7.22 -5.04 9.46
N HIS A 40 -7.09 -5.24 10.77
CA HIS A 40 -8.21 -5.14 11.70
C HIS A 40 -8.88 -3.76 11.60
N PHE A 41 -10.21 -3.70 11.73
CA PHE A 41 -11.06 -2.50 11.63
C PHE A 41 -11.42 -1.99 10.22
N ASP A 42 -11.47 -2.87 9.21
CA ASP A 42 -11.94 -2.51 7.86
C ASP A 42 -11.08 -1.40 7.21
N GLU A 43 -9.78 -1.45 7.46
CA GLU A 43 -8.82 -0.56 6.82
C GLU A 43 -7.90 -1.33 5.88
N LEU A 44 -7.79 -0.83 4.65
CA LEU A 44 -6.78 -1.25 3.71
C LEU A 44 -5.48 -0.50 4.02
N CYS A 45 -4.42 -1.23 4.29
CA CYS A 45 -3.12 -0.69 4.67
C CYS A 45 -2.07 -0.97 3.60
N PHE A 46 -0.97 -0.21 3.67
CA PHE A 46 0.25 -0.51 2.96
C PHE A 46 1.43 -0.73 3.92
N HIS A 47 2.39 -1.52 3.47
CA HIS A 47 3.73 -1.66 4.04
C HIS A 47 4.75 -1.63 2.90
N ASP A 48 5.82 -0.85 3.01
CA ASP A 48 6.85 -0.77 1.95
C ASP A 48 8.26 -1.19 2.42
N ASP A 49 9.17 -1.33 1.46
CA ASP A 49 10.58 -1.69 1.69
C ASP A 49 11.43 -0.54 2.28
N TYR A 50 10.80 0.55 2.69
CA TYR A 50 11.39 1.57 3.57
C TYR A 50 10.83 1.46 4.99
N LEU A 51 10.03 0.42 5.26
CA LEU A 51 9.33 0.17 6.51
C LEU A 51 8.30 1.25 6.87
N ASN A 52 7.80 1.98 5.87
CA ASN A 52 6.66 2.87 6.09
C ASN A 52 5.37 2.05 6.05
N CYS A 53 4.40 2.48 6.85
CA CYS A 53 3.04 1.95 6.81
C CYS A 53 2.01 3.07 6.91
N GLY A 54 0.80 2.79 6.45
CA GLY A 54 -0.33 3.72 6.50
C GLY A 54 -1.56 3.16 5.79
N THR A 55 -2.58 3.98 5.66
CA THR A 55 -3.86 3.59 5.05
C THR A 55 -3.92 3.91 3.57
N LEU A 56 -4.76 3.19 2.85
CA LEU A 56 -5.03 3.31 1.42
C LEU A 56 -6.54 3.49 1.17
N ASP A 57 -6.88 3.97 -0.02
CA ASP A 57 -8.27 4.09 -0.47
C ASP A 57 -8.89 2.71 -0.76
N SER A 58 -9.71 2.23 0.18
CA SER A 58 -10.40 0.94 0.08
C SER A 58 -11.39 0.87 -1.08
N ALA A 59 -11.99 1.99 -1.49
CA ALA A 59 -12.92 2.04 -2.62
C ALA A 59 -12.20 1.75 -3.96
N SER A 60 -11.00 2.29 -4.17
CA SER A 60 -10.16 1.99 -5.33
C SER A 60 -9.70 0.54 -5.35
N TRP A 61 -9.37 -0.04 -4.19
CA TRP A 61 -9.08 -1.47 -4.08
C TRP A 61 -10.28 -2.33 -4.47
N GLN A 62 -11.48 -2.00 -3.99
CA GLN A 62 -12.70 -2.72 -4.35
C GLN A 62 -12.95 -2.65 -5.86
N LEU A 63 -12.79 -1.47 -6.46
CA LEU A 63 -12.93 -1.31 -7.91
C LEU A 63 -11.99 -2.22 -8.69
N PHE A 64 -10.73 -2.30 -8.28
CA PHE A 64 -9.72 -3.16 -8.91
C PHE A 64 -10.01 -4.65 -8.67
N SER A 65 -10.16 -5.06 -7.40
CA SER A 65 -10.25 -6.46 -7.00
C SER A 65 -11.57 -7.13 -7.41
N GLN A 66 -12.65 -6.36 -7.57
CA GLN A 66 -13.95 -6.87 -8.01
C GLN A 66 -14.10 -6.93 -9.54
N HIS A 67 -13.19 -6.34 -10.32
CA HIS A 67 -13.24 -6.44 -11.77
C HIS A 67 -13.20 -7.92 -12.21
N PRO A 68 -14.10 -8.40 -13.09
CA PRO A 68 -14.21 -9.82 -13.42
C PRO A 68 -12.89 -10.48 -13.81
N TYR A 69 -12.11 -9.83 -14.70
CA TYR A 69 -10.80 -10.32 -15.09
C TYR A 69 -9.85 -10.43 -13.89
N VAL A 70 -9.74 -9.38 -13.07
CA VAL A 70 -8.82 -9.35 -11.91
C VAL A 70 -9.23 -10.39 -10.86
N ARG A 71 -10.52 -10.43 -10.53
CA ARG A 71 -11.10 -11.32 -9.53
C ARG A 71 -10.78 -12.78 -9.80
N LEU A 72 -10.72 -13.22 -11.06
CA LEU A 72 -10.37 -14.60 -11.41
C LEU A 72 -8.95 -14.99 -10.94
N HIS A 73 -8.01 -14.06 -11.00
CA HIS A 73 -6.63 -14.29 -10.54
C HIS A 73 -6.48 -14.15 -9.02
N LEU A 74 -7.34 -13.35 -8.37
CA LEU A 74 -7.32 -13.15 -6.92
C LEU A 74 -8.09 -14.23 -6.15
N ARG A 75 -9.07 -14.88 -6.78
CA ARG A 75 -9.96 -15.88 -6.17
C ARG A 75 -9.26 -17.00 -5.35
N PRO A 76 -8.07 -17.50 -5.74
CA PRO A 76 -7.40 -18.55 -4.96
C PRO A 76 -6.85 -18.07 -3.60
N PHE A 77 -6.77 -16.76 -3.38
CA PHE A 77 -6.12 -16.16 -2.22
C PHE A 77 -7.14 -15.46 -1.33
N ASP A 78 -6.84 -15.47 -0.04
CA ASP A 78 -7.62 -14.82 0.98
C ASP A 78 -6.99 -13.47 1.35
N PHE A 79 -7.54 -12.40 0.78
CA PHE A 79 -7.15 -11.01 1.06
C PHE A 79 -7.95 -10.40 2.22
N GLY A 80 -8.68 -11.21 2.99
CA GLY A 80 -9.52 -10.72 4.07
C GLY A 80 -10.77 -9.97 3.60
N SER A 81 -11.42 -9.33 4.56
CA SER A 81 -12.58 -8.47 4.39
C SER A 81 -12.61 -7.46 5.54
N GLY A 82 -13.60 -6.56 5.58
CA GLY A 82 -13.76 -5.65 6.70
C GLY A 82 -13.93 -6.31 8.07
N GLU A 83 -14.30 -7.59 8.10
CA GLU A 83 -14.54 -8.34 9.33
C GLU A 83 -13.38 -9.28 9.69
N LEU A 84 -12.54 -9.66 8.71
CA LEU A 84 -11.49 -10.67 8.89
C LEU A 84 -10.16 -10.18 8.30
N PRO A 85 -9.05 -10.27 9.06
CA PRO A 85 -7.75 -9.85 8.57
C PRO A 85 -7.31 -10.71 7.38
N ALA A 86 -6.52 -10.11 6.49
CA ALA A 86 -6.00 -10.80 5.32
C ALA A 86 -4.97 -11.87 5.71
N ARG A 87 -5.17 -13.11 5.26
CA ARG A 87 -4.13 -14.15 5.33
C ARG A 87 -3.02 -13.89 4.30
N HIS A 88 -3.39 -13.41 3.13
CA HIS A 88 -2.49 -13.15 2.02
C HIS A 88 -2.40 -11.66 1.72
N TRP A 89 -1.19 -11.19 1.48
CA TRP A 89 -0.93 -9.80 1.12
C TRP A 89 -0.59 -9.70 -0.37
N LEU A 90 -1.02 -8.61 -1.00
CA LEU A 90 -0.66 -8.32 -2.39
C LEU A 90 0.61 -7.47 -2.41
N LEU A 91 1.71 -8.02 -2.92
CA LEU A 91 2.96 -7.30 -3.11
C LEU A 91 3.09 -6.76 -4.53
N LEU A 92 3.35 -5.47 -4.66
CA LEU A 92 3.69 -4.81 -5.92
C LEU A 92 5.20 -4.58 -6.01
N ASP A 93 5.85 -5.10 -7.06
CA ASP A 93 7.16 -4.61 -7.51
C ASP A 93 6.95 -3.46 -8.50
N ARG A 94 7.18 -2.23 -8.03
CA ARG A 94 6.98 -1.01 -8.84
C ARG A 94 7.99 -0.89 -9.98
N LYS A 95 9.18 -1.50 -9.85
CA LYS A 95 10.21 -1.48 -10.90
C LYS A 95 9.85 -2.40 -12.06
N THR A 96 9.45 -3.63 -11.77
CA THR A 96 9.11 -4.61 -12.82
C THR A 96 7.63 -4.59 -13.22
N ARG A 97 6.81 -3.77 -12.54
CA ARG A 97 5.35 -3.69 -12.69
C ARG A 97 4.71 -5.07 -12.66
N ARG A 98 4.91 -5.78 -11.55
CA ARG A 98 4.32 -7.11 -11.32
C ARG A 98 3.76 -7.24 -9.91
N PHE A 99 2.65 -7.98 -9.83
CA PHE A 99 2.07 -8.41 -8.59
C PHE A 99 2.58 -9.79 -8.17
N TYR A 100 2.73 -9.95 -6.87
CA TYR A 100 2.97 -11.21 -6.19
C TYR A 100 2.00 -11.32 -5.02
N VAL A 101 1.72 -12.55 -4.59
CA VAL A 101 0.95 -12.84 -3.39
C VAL A 101 1.79 -13.70 -2.48
N GLY A 102 1.81 -13.35 -1.19
CA GLY A 102 2.47 -14.14 -0.17
C GLY A 102 1.63 -14.18 1.10
N GLU A 103 1.93 -15.13 1.98
CA GLU A 103 1.44 -15.08 3.35
C GLU A 103 2.10 -13.92 4.09
N ARG A 104 1.40 -13.35 5.07
CA ARG A 104 1.83 -12.19 5.85
C ARG A 104 3.32 -12.27 6.27
N ASP A 105 3.68 -13.30 7.03
CA ASP A 105 5.04 -13.43 7.59
C ASP A 105 6.13 -13.45 6.52
N ALA A 106 5.85 -14.08 5.37
CA ALA A 106 6.79 -14.15 4.25
C ALA A 106 6.95 -12.79 3.55
N VAL A 107 5.87 -12.00 3.47
CA VAL A 107 5.89 -10.66 2.88
C VAL A 107 6.59 -9.67 3.82
N GLU A 108 6.28 -9.69 5.11
CA GLU A 108 6.94 -8.85 6.13
C GLU A 108 8.45 -9.13 6.15
N THR A 109 8.86 -10.40 6.28
CA THR A 109 10.28 -10.80 6.27
C THR A 109 10.99 -10.35 4.98
N PHE A 110 10.32 -10.41 3.84
CA PHE A 110 10.87 -9.95 2.57
C PHE A 110 11.07 -8.44 2.53
N LEU A 111 10.08 -7.65 2.97
CA LEU A 111 10.19 -6.19 3.02
C LEU A 111 11.32 -5.74 3.96
N GLU A 112 11.46 -6.39 5.13
CA GLU A 112 12.58 -6.14 6.04
C GLU A 112 13.94 -6.44 5.40
N ALA A 113 14.06 -7.57 4.69
CA ALA A 113 15.29 -7.93 4.00
C ALA A 113 15.64 -6.96 2.84
N GLU A 114 14.63 -6.42 2.16
CA GLU A 114 14.81 -5.43 1.10
C GLU A 114 15.11 -4.02 1.64
N ALA A 115 14.59 -3.68 2.82
CA ALA A 115 14.96 -2.48 3.56
C ALA A 115 16.44 -2.51 3.99
N TYR A 116 16.92 -3.69 4.39
CA TYR A 116 18.29 -3.91 4.87
C TYR A 116 19.04 -4.98 4.06
N PRO A 117 19.41 -4.70 2.80
CA PRO A 117 20.17 -5.65 2.01
C PRO A 117 21.53 -5.87 2.69
N ALA A 118 21.82 -7.14 3.01
CA ALA A 118 23.04 -7.57 3.71
C ALA A 118 24.28 -6.86 3.12
N GLY A 119 24.89 -5.96 3.91
CA GLY A 119 26.07 -5.19 3.51
C GLY A 119 25.93 -3.68 3.52
N LYS A 120 24.75 -3.10 3.83
CA LYS A 120 24.66 -1.69 4.23
C LYS A 120 24.77 -1.60 5.75
N THR A 121 25.92 -1.12 6.24
CA THR A 121 26.09 -0.69 7.64
C THR A 121 24.95 0.23 8.04
N GLU A 122 24.43 0.00 9.24
CA GLU A 122 23.57 0.91 10.02
C GLU A 122 24.03 2.36 9.85
N GLY A 123 23.52 3.02 8.82
CA GLY A 123 24.11 4.22 8.28
C GLY A 123 22.97 5.14 7.93
N GLN A 124 22.42 5.73 8.98
CA GLN A 124 21.33 6.72 8.96
C GLN A 124 20.00 6.10 8.51
N HIS A 125 19.19 5.62 9.46
CA HIS A 125 17.82 6.14 9.70
C HIS A 125 17.12 5.43 10.87
N HIS A 126 16.54 6.28 11.74
CA HIS A 126 15.61 6.04 12.86
C HIS A 126 15.95 4.93 13.87
N ARG A 127 17.09 5.13 14.57
CA ARG A 127 17.19 4.77 16.00
C ARG A 127 15.87 5.20 16.64
N GLY A 128 15.10 4.28 17.22
CA GLY A 128 13.82 4.61 17.86
C GLY A 128 13.99 5.88 18.69
N THR A 129 13.38 6.97 18.23
CA THR A 129 13.53 8.26 18.90
C THR A 129 12.76 8.13 20.19
N THR A 130 13.47 7.97 21.30
CA THR A 130 12.84 8.12 22.61
C THR A 130 12.50 9.59 22.75
N ILE A 131 11.25 9.94 22.48
CA ILE A 131 10.71 11.25 22.81
C ILE A 131 10.35 11.27 24.29
N THR A 132 10.59 12.40 24.93
CA THR A 132 10.11 12.68 26.29
C THR A 132 8.59 12.86 26.28
N LEU A 133 7.97 12.73 27.46
CA LEU A 133 6.53 12.99 27.61
C LEU A 133 6.18 14.43 27.20
N ASP A 134 7.06 15.40 27.47
CA ASP A 134 6.87 16.80 27.09
C ASP A 134 6.94 17.01 25.58
N GLU A 135 7.87 16.33 24.90
CA GLU A 135 7.94 16.32 23.42
C GLU A 135 6.69 15.68 22.81
N PHE A 136 6.19 14.58 23.40
CA PHE A 136 4.93 13.97 22.97
C PHE A 136 3.73 14.90 23.15
N ILE A 137 3.62 15.57 24.30
CA ILE A 137 2.57 16.56 24.57
C ILE A 137 2.65 17.74 23.59
N SER A 138 3.86 18.23 23.31
CA SER A 138 4.07 19.30 22.32
C SER A 138 3.67 18.85 20.91
N MET A 139 4.03 17.63 20.51
CA MET A 139 3.60 17.06 19.22
C MET A 139 2.08 16.90 19.16
N ALA A 140 1.44 16.44 20.23
CA ALA A 140 -0.02 16.33 20.32
C ALA A 140 -0.73 17.70 20.22
N GLY A 141 -0.18 18.74 20.88
CA GLY A 141 -0.69 20.10 20.75
C GLY A 141 -0.59 20.64 19.33
N ASN A 142 0.52 20.36 18.62
CA ASN A 142 0.68 20.71 17.21
C ASN A 142 -0.30 19.93 16.31
N ILE A 143 -0.67 18.69 16.67
CA ILE A 143 -1.67 17.89 15.95
C ILE A 143 -3.06 18.52 16.10
N GLU A 144 -3.46 18.98 17.29
CA GLU A 144 -4.74 19.69 17.47
C GLU A 144 -4.81 20.98 16.64
N GLU A 145 -3.70 21.73 16.56
CA GLU A 145 -3.60 22.93 15.73
C GLU A 145 -3.68 22.61 14.23
N LEU A 146 -3.01 21.54 13.77
CA LEU A 146 -3.06 21.04 12.39
C LEU A 146 -4.44 20.50 12.00
N LEU A 147 -5.09 19.75 12.90
CA LEU A 147 -6.45 19.23 12.70
C LEU A 147 -7.50 20.34 12.81
N GLY A 148 -7.18 21.42 13.51
CA GLY A 148 -7.96 22.66 13.56
C GLY A 148 -7.80 23.56 12.34
N GLN A 149 -6.83 23.30 11.46
CA GLN A 149 -6.78 23.95 10.16
C GLN A 149 -7.89 23.40 9.27
N GLU A 150 -8.93 24.20 9.03
CA GLU A 150 -9.89 23.92 7.98
C GLU A 150 -9.13 23.79 6.65
N MET A 151 -9.13 22.58 6.07
CA MET A 151 -8.76 22.45 4.66
C MET A 151 -9.69 23.36 3.86
N PHE A 152 -9.14 24.42 3.26
CA PHE A 152 -9.92 25.32 2.42
C PHE A 152 -10.70 24.49 1.40
N SER A 153 -12.00 24.79 1.29
CA SER A 153 -12.93 24.06 0.42
C SER A 153 -12.38 23.87 -1.01
N GLU A 154 -11.67 24.86 -1.56
CA GLU A 154 -11.04 24.74 -2.88
C GLU A 154 -9.96 23.66 -2.97
N GLU A 155 -9.08 23.55 -1.97
CA GLU A 155 -8.01 22.55 -1.99
C GLU A 155 -8.58 21.14 -1.78
N LEU A 156 -9.59 21.00 -0.90
CA LEU A 156 -10.33 19.76 -0.71
C LEU A 156 -11.03 19.34 -2.01
N MET A 157 -11.74 20.26 -2.65
CA MET A 157 -12.44 20.01 -3.92
C MET A 157 -11.46 19.64 -5.03
N LYS A 158 -10.29 20.29 -5.09
CA LYS A 158 -9.23 19.94 -6.04
C LYS A 158 -8.71 18.53 -5.81
N LYS A 159 -8.38 18.16 -4.56
CA LYS A 159 -7.94 16.79 -4.21
C LYS A 159 -9.00 15.75 -4.56
N LEU A 160 -10.28 16.05 -4.30
CA LEU A 160 -11.39 15.17 -4.65
C LEU A 160 -11.51 14.98 -6.17
N GLN A 161 -11.39 16.06 -6.95
CA GLN A 161 -11.41 16.00 -8.42
C GLN A 161 -10.23 15.19 -8.98
N GLU A 162 -9.03 15.40 -8.44
CA GLU A 162 -7.84 14.64 -8.82
C GLU A 162 -8.08 13.14 -8.58
N GLN A 163 -8.56 12.77 -7.40
CA GLN A 163 -8.86 11.37 -7.06
C GLN A 163 -9.93 10.77 -7.98
N GLN A 164 -11.01 11.51 -8.25
CA GLN A 164 -12.06 11.07 -9.18
C GLN A 164 -11.51 10.83 -10.59
N ALA A 165 -10.58 11.67 -11.06
CA ALA A 165 -9.96 11.51 -12.37
C ALA A 165 -9.11 10.23 -12.43
N VAL A 166 -8.29 9.95 -11.41
CA VAL A 166 -7.47 8.73 -11.37
C VAL A 166 -8.35 7.48 -11.31
N CYS A 167 -9.40 7.48 -10.48
CA CYS A 167 -10.33 6.36 -10.39
C CYS A 167 -11.08 6.11 -11.71
N SER A 168 -11.43 7.19 -12.43
CA SER A 168 -12.04 7.08 -13.76
C SER A 168 -11.06 6.49 -14.78
N GLU A 169 -9.78 6.88 -14.72
CA GLU A 169 -8.72 6.30 -15.54
C GLU A 169 -8.59 4.79 -15.30
N LEU A 170 -8.59 4.36 -14.04
CA LEU A 170 -8.55 2.94 -13.66
C LEU A 170 -9.76 2.17 -14.21
N ARG A 171 -10.96 2.73 -14.13
CA ARG A 171 -12.17 2.12 -14.70
C ARG A 171 -12.04 1.89 -16.20
N GLU A 172 -11.60 2.90 -16.93
CA GLU A 172 -11.42 2.80 -18.38
C GLU A 172 -10.31 1.83 -18.76
N TRP A 173 -9.25 1.77 -17.97
CA TRP A 173 -8.18 0.81 -18.19
C TRP A 173 -8.65 -0.63 -17.95
N LEU A 174 -9.39 -0.87 -16.86
CA LEU A 174 -9.94 -2.19 -16.53
C LEU A 174 -10.91 -2.69 -17.61
N LYS A 175 -11.77 -1.82 -18.15
CA LYS A 175 -12.67 -2.16 -19.27
C LYS A 175 -11.95 -2.71 -20.50
N ARG A 176 -10.68 -2.34 -20.71
CA ARG A 176 -9.88 -2.81 -21.85
C ARG A 176 -9.29 -4.21 -21.63
N LEU A 177 -9.34 -4.75 -20.40
CA LEU A 177 -8.83 -6.08 -20.09
C LEU A 177 -9.79 -7.23 -20.44
N GLY A 178 -11.05 -6.93 -20.76
CA GLY A 178 -12.09 -7.92 -21.07
C GLY A 178 -13.27 -7.83 -20.13
#